data_AF-A0A846NHA1-F1
#
_entry.id   AF-A0A846NHA1-F1
#
_cell.length_a   1.000
_cell.length_b   1.000
_cell.length_c   1.000
_cell.angle_alpha   90.00
_cell.angle_beta   90.00
_cell.angle_gamma   90.00
#
_symmetry.space_group_name_H-M   'P 1'
#
loop_
_entity.id
_entity.type
_entity.pdbx_description
1 polymer ?
#
loop_
_entity_poly.entity_id
_entity_poly.type
_entity_poly.pdbx_seq_one_letter_code
_entity_poly.pdbx_strand_id
1 'polypeptide(L)'
;MKKGVSTAIVIILVLLIFVSLVLLSYQWLLKYSPQTQRELEKSLIKDEGCLNIENIDTNNKKITIRNCGKIDLSNFIVYIDSEPIDHYYETLNSGDIIKISYNIDIPSGEHEIFITSNYAESSKIIINIP
;
A
#
# COMPACT_ATOMS: atom_id res chain seq x y z
N MET A 1 -42.79 -1.13 54.42
CA MET A 1 -41.48 -0.50 54.69
C MET A 1 -40.62 -0.58 53.44
N LYS A 2 -40.44 0.52 52.70
CA LYS A 2 -39.49 0.56 51.57
C LYS A 2 -38.08 0.56 52.16
N LYS A 3 -37.39 -0.59 52.16
CA LYS A 3 -35.97 -0.66 52.50
C LYS A 3 -35.21 -0.01 51.34
N GLY A 4 -34.92 1.28 51.48
CA GLY A 4 -34.08 2.00 50.52
C GLY A 4 -32.70 1.35 50.48
N VAL A 5 -32.15 1.18 49.28
CA VAL A 5 -30.76 0.76 49.11
C VAL A 5 -29.90 1.77 49.85
N SER A 6 -29.01 1.30 50.73
CA SER A 6 -28.10 2.17 51.48
C SER A 6 -27.30 3.02 50.50
N THR A 7 -27.25 4.33 50.73
CA THR A 7 -26.54 5.29 49.87
C THR A 7 -25.10 4.88 49.60
N ALA A 8 -24.44 4.21 50.56
CA ALA A 8 -23.11 3.66 50.40
C ALA A 8 -23.02 2.58 49.31
N ILE A 9 -24.03 1.70 49.21
CA ILE A 9 -24.10 0.64 48.19
C ILE A 9 -24.26 1.26 46.80
N VAL A 10 -25.07 2.32 46.69
CA VAL A 10 -25.25 3.06 45.43
C VAL A 10 -23.95 3.71 44.98
N ILE A 11 -23.20 4.33 45.89
CA ILE A 11 -21.90 4.96 45.58
C ILE A 11 -20.88 3.92 45.08
N ILE A 12 -20.81 2.76 45.73
CA ILE A 12 -19.90 1.67 45.31
C ILE A 12 -20.27 1.15 43.92
N LEU A 13 -21.56 0.98 43.64
CA LEU A 13 -22.05 0.57 42.32
C LEU A 13 -21.68 1.56 41.22
N VAL A 14 -21.85 2.87 41.47
CA VAL A 14 -21.48 3.92 40.52
C VAL A 14 -19.98 3.92 40.25
N LEU A 15 -19.15 3.74 41.29
CA LEU A 15 -17.69 3.64 41.16
C LEU A 15 -17.28 2.44 40.28
N LEU A 16 -17.89 1.27 40.48
CA LEU A 16 -17.58 0.09 39.69
C LEU A 16 -17.96 0.26 38.21
N ILE A 17 -19.11 0.87 37.93
CA ILE A 17 -19.53 1.20 36.56
C ILE A 17 -18.54 2.17 35.92
N PHE A 18 -18.12 3.21 36.65
CA PHE A 18 -17.17 4.20 36.15
C PHE A 18 -15.81 3.58 35.80
N VAL A 19 -15.25 2.76 36.69
CA VAL A 19 -13.98 2.04 36.43
C VAL A 19 -14.11 1.11 35.23
N SER A 20 -15.25 0.44 35.07
CA SER A 20 -15.51 -0.46 33.94
C SER A 20 -15.55 0.30 32.61
N LEU A 21 -16.20 1.48 32.57
CA LEU A 21 -16.26 2.34 31.38
C LEU A 21 -14.87 2.89 31.02
N VAL A 22 -14.06 3.27 32.00
CA VAL A 22 -12.69 3.74 31.77
C VAL A 22 -11.80 2.62 31.22
N LEU A 23 -11.92 1.40 31.74
CA LEU A 23 -11.17 0.25 31.22
C LEU A 23 -11.58 -0.13 29.79
N LEU A 24 -12.89 -0.12 29.51
CA LEU A 24 -13.42 -0.40 28.17
C LEU A 24 -12.94 0.62 27.14
N SER A 25 -13.01 1.91 27.47
CA SER A 25 -12.52 2.99 26.58
C SER A 25 -11.01 2.94 26.37
N TYR A 26 -10.23 2.64 27.41
CA TYR A 26 -8.78 2.46 27.30
C TYR A 26 -8.40 1.28 26.40
N GLN A 27 -9.07 0.13 26.55
CA GLN A 27 -8.85 -1.03 25.68
C GLN A 27 -9.24 -0.76 24.23
N TRP A 28 -10.31 0.01 24.02
CA TRP A 28 -10.76 0.40 22.68
C TRP A 28 -9.72 1.31 22.01
N LEU A 29 -9.24 2.34 22.70
CA LEU A 29 -8.17 3.22 22.21
C LEU A 29 -6.89 2.45 21.84
N LEU A 30 -6.43 1.54 22.69
CA LEU A 30 -5.23 0.74 22.43
C LEU A 30 -5.39 -0.21 21.24
N LYS A 31 -6.60 -0.75 21.00
CA LYS A 31 -6.85 -1.67 19.89
C LYS A 31 -7.01 -0.96 18.56
N TYR A 32 -7.64 0.21 18.52
CA TYR A 32 -7.97 0.90 17.27
C TYR A 32 -6.92 1.93 16.83
N SER A 33 -6.19 2.56 17.77
CA SER A 33 -5.09 3.49 17.45
C SER A 33 -4.06 2.92 16.46
N PRO A 34 -3.56 1.67 16.60
CA PRO A 34 -2.55 1.13 15.70
C PRO A 34 -3.09 0.82 14.30
N GLN A 35 -4.37 0.47 14.18
CA GLN A 35 -4.99 0.18 12.88
C GLN A 35 -5.22 1.45 12.08
N THR A 36 -5.77 2.50 12.72
CA THR A 36 -5.99 3.79 12.07
C THR A 36 -4.67 4.45 11.68
N GLN A 37 -3.62 4.33 12.50
CA GLN A 37 -2.28 4.81 12.14
C GLN A 37 -1.70 4.07 10.94
N ARG A 38 -1.85 2.74 10.85
CA ARG A 38 -1.36 1.95 9.70
C ARG A 38 -2.08 2.27 8.40
N GLU A 39 -3.38 2.53 8.44
CA GLU A 39 -4.13 2.94 7.24
C GLU A 39 -3.77 4.36 6.79
N LEU A 40 -3.58 5.27 7.75
CA LEU A 40 -3.12 6.64 7.46
C LEU A 40 -1.69 6.66 6.91
N GLU A 41 -0.80 5.85 7.48
CA GLU A 41 0.59 5.66 7.03
C GLU A 41 0.63 5.05 5.62
N LYS A 42 -0.22 4.06 5.32
CA LYS A 42 -0.38 3.54 3.95
C LYS A 42 -0.87 4.59 2.96
N SER A 43 -1.79 5.48 3.36
CA SER A 43 -2.27 6.55 2.49
C SER A 43 -1.19 7.60 2.22
N LEU A 44 -0.45 8.01 3.24
CA LEU A 44 0.63 9.00 3.12
C LEU A 44 1.81 8.47 2.29
N ILE A 45 2.20 7.21 2.48
CA ILE A 45 3.28 6.57 1.72
C ILE A 45 2.90 6.41 0.24
N LYS A 46 1.62 6.16 -0.07
CA LYS A 46 1.16 6.01 -1.45
C LYS A 46 1.24 7.32 -2.26
N ASP A 47 1.07 8.47 -1.60
CA ASP A 47 1.23 9.79 -2.24
C ASP A 47 2.71 10.16 -2.47
N GLU A 48 3.65 9.51 -1.76
CA GLU A 48 5.09 9.73 -1.92
C GLU A 48 5.76 8.74 -2.88
N GLY A 49 5.06 7.66 -3.25
CA GLY A 49 5.48 6.70 -4.27
C GLY A 49 5.21 7.24 -5.68
N CYS A 50 6.21 7.21 -6.54
CA CYS A 50 6.04 7.55 -7.95
C CYS A 50 6.94 6.66 -8.80
N LEU A 51 6.35 6.05 -9.82
CA LEU A 51 7.04 5.17 -10.75
C LEU A 51 6.80 5.65 -12.17
N ASN A 52 7.86 5.84 -12.93
CA ASN A 52 7.77 6.25 -14.33
C ASN A 52 8.48 5.24 -15.23
N ILE A 53 7.89 4.96 -16.40
CA ILE A 53 8.58 4.20 -17.45
C ILE A 53 9.25 5.22 -18.37
N GLU A 54 10.58 5.16 -18.45
CA GLU A 54 11.39 6.07 -19.26
C GLU A 54 11.54 5.58 -20.71
N ASN A 55 11.64 4.26 -20.89
CA ASN A 55 11.83 3.65 -22.20
C ASN A 55 11.41 2.17 -22.22
N ILE A 56 10.90 1.71 -23.35
CA ILE A 56 10.57 0.29 -23.62
C ILE A 56 11.34 -0.14 -24.87
N ASP A 57 12.25 -1.10 -24.69
CA ASP A 57 13.03 -1.73 -25.76
C ASP A 57 12.50 -3.16 -25.97
N THR A 58 11.58 -3.30 -26.92
CA THR A 58 10.96 -4.58 -27.25
C THR A 58 11.91 -5.58 -27.88
N ASN A 59 12.94 -5.10 -28.58
CA ASN A 59 13.94 -5.95 -29.25
C ASN A 59 14.85 -6.65 -28.24
N ASN A 60 15.29 -5.92 -27.21
CA ASN A 60 16.14 -6.45 -26.15
C ASN A 60 15.33 -6.92 -24.92
N LYS A 61 14.00 -6.87 -25.00
CA LYS A 61 13.05 -7.21 -23.92
C LYS A 61 13.35 -6.48 -22.61
N LYS A 62 13.58 -5.17 -22.69
CA LYS A 62 13.96 -4.33 -21.54
C LYS A 62 13.03 -3.14 -21.35
N ILE A 63 12.66 -2.90 -20.10
CA ILE A 63 11.92 -1.70 -19.69
C ILE A 63 12.80 -0.91 -18.74
N THR A 64 13.02 0.36 -19.05
CA THR A 64 13.75 1.28 -18.17
C THR A 64 12.73 2.02 -17.31
N ILE A 65 12.84 1.87 -16.00
CA ILE A 65 11.96 2.53 -15.03
C ILE A 65 12.75 3.48 -14.14
N ARG A 66 12.09 4.53 -13.67
CA ARG A 66 12.61 5.48 -12.70
C ARG A 66 11.67 5.55 -11.50
N ASN A 67 12.25 5.53 -10.31
CA ASN A 67 11.53 5.96 -9.10
C ASN A 67 11.55 7.49 -9.04
N CYS A 68 10.43 8.11 -9.39
CA CYS A 68 10.23 9.57 -9.31
C CYS A 68 9.69 10.02 -7.95
N GLY A 69 9.51 9.09 -7.01
CA GLY A 69 8.99 9.34 -5.67
C GLY A 69 10.08 9.69 -4.67
N LYS A 70 9.68 9.89 -3.41
CA LYS A 70 10.58 10.18 -2.28
C LYS A 70 10.93 8.97 -1.44
N ILE A 71 10.22 7.86 -1.66
CA ILE A 71 10.38 6.59 -0.94
C ILE A 71 11.00 5.53 -1.85
N ASP A 72 11.65 4.54 -1.27
CA ASP A 72 12.18 3.42 -2.02
C ASP A 72 11.05 2.46 -2.45
N LEU A 73 11.13 1.97 -3.68
CA LEU A 73 10.14 1.07 -4.26
C LEU A 73 10.71 -0.35 -4.38
N SER A 74 9.85 -1.35 -4.27
CA SER A 74 10.23 -2.76 -4.45
C SER A 74 9.05 -3.61 -4.92
N ASN A 75 9.31 -4.89 -5.21
CA ASN A 75 8.31 -5.86 -5.68
C ASN A 75 7.64 -5.39 -6.98
N PHE A 76 8.45 -5.14 -8.01
CA PHE A 76 7.96 -4.69 -9.30
C PHE A 76 7.26 -5.83 -10.05
N ILE A 77 6.12 -5.54 -10.64
CA ILE A 77 5.37 -6.49 -11.47
C ILE A 77 5.11 -5.81 -12.81
N VAL A 78 5.53 -6.46 -13.89
CA VAL A 78 5.31 -5.96 -15.25
C VAL A 78 4.01 -6.56 -15.77
N TYR A 79 3.13 -5.70 -16.28
CA TYR A 79 1.86 -6.10 -16.89
C TYR A 79 1.87 -5.78 -18.37
N ILE A 80 1.28 -6.69 -19.16
CA ILE A 80 0.95 -6.49 -20.57
C ILE A 80 -0.53 -6.86 -20.73
N ASP A 81 -1.32 -5.95 -21.29
CA ASP A 81 -2.77 -6.13 -21.49
C ASP A 81 -3.50 -6.55 -20.20
N SER A 82 -3.08 -5.99 -19.07
CA SER A 82 -3.57 -6.31 -17.71
C SER A 82 -3.20 -7.71 -17.18
N GLU A 83 -2.37 -8.49 -17.88
CA GLU A 83 -1.83 -9.76 -17.39
C GLU A 83 -0.41 -9.60 -16.83
N PRO A 84 -0.10 -10.12 -15.63
CA PRO A 84 1.24 -10.06 -15.07
C PRO A 84 2.17 -11.03 -15.82
N ILE A 85 3.28 -10.51 -16.34
CA ILE A 85 4.23 -11.30 -17.14
C ILE A 85 5.53 -11.65 -16.40
N ASP A 86 5.96 -10.81 -15.45
CA ASP A 86 7.22 -11.01 -14.73
C ASP A 86 7.23 -10.24 -13.40
N HIS A 87 8.07 -10.69 -12.46
CA HIS A 87 8.18 -10.16 -11.10
C HIS A 87 9.64 -9.91 -10.70
N TYR A 88 9.94 -8.74 -10.14
CA TYR A 88 11.27 -8.34 -9.71
C TYR A 88 11.26 -7.87 -8.25
N TYR A 89 12.10 -8.48 -7.43
CA TYR A 89 12.14 -8.25 -5.98
C TYR A 89 13.26 -7.29 -5.56
N GLU A 90 13.88 -6.60 -6.52
CA GLU A 90 14.91 -5.61 -6.24
C GLU A 90 14.31 -4.34 -5.64
N THR A 91 15.16 -3.58 -4.95
CA THR A 91 14.79 -2.27 -4.40
C THR A 91 15.32 -1.17 -5.32
N LEU A 92 14.48 -0.21 -5.64
CA LEU A 92 14.82 0.98 -6.42
C LEU A 92 14.72 2.21 -5.53
N ASN A 93 15.87 2.80 -5.21
CA ASN A 93 15.88 3.97 -4.32
C ASN A 93 15.23 5.17 -4.99
N SER A 94 14.81 6.14 -4.17
CA SER A 94 14.29 7.42 -4.67
C SER A 94 15.25 8.09 -5.67
N GLY A 95 14.74 8.46 -6.85
CA GLY A 95 15.47 9.13 -7.92
C GLY A 95 16.24 8.20 -8.87
N ASP A 96 16.45 6.94 -8.49
CA ASP A 96 17.24 5.98 -9.25
C ASP A 96 16.48 5.44 -10.48
N ILE A 97 17.27 4.91 -11.42
CA ILE A 97 16.80 4.28 -12.66
C ILE A 97 17.32 2.85 -12.71
N ILE A 98 16.46 1.92 -13.10
CA ILE A 98 16.85 0.52 -13.36
C ILE A 98 16.28 0.03 -14.69
N LYS A 99 16.94 -0.98 -15.25
CA LYS A 99 16.47 -1.71 -16.43
C LYS A 99 16.00 -3.09 -16.02
N ILE A 100 14.73 -3.34 -16.24
CA ILE A 100 14.05 -4.59 -15.99
C ILE A 100 14.02 -5.39 -17.30
N SER A 101 14.43 -6.67 -17.26
CA SER A 101 14.45 -7.53 -18.46
C SER A 101 13.37 -8.61 -18.34
N TYR A 102 12.42 -8.66 -19.27
CA TYR A 102 11.31 -9.63 -19.26
C TYR A 102 11.56 -10.79 -20.24
N ASN A 103 11.04 -11.97 -19.93
CA ASN A 103 11.38 -13.20 -20.67
C ASN A 103 10.35 -13.64 -21.72
N ILE A 104 9.19 -12.99 -21.79
CA ILE A 104 8.10 -13.38 -22.69
C ILE A 104 8.23 -12.67 -24.05
N ASP A 105 7.95 -13.38 -25.14
CA ASP A 105 7.77 -12.79 -26.46
C ASP A 105 6.37 -12.16 -26.56
N ILE A 106 6.32 -10.86 -26.81
CA ILE A 106 5.06 -10.14 -27.01
C ILE A 106 4.67 -10.30 -28.48
N PRO A 107 3.44 -10.76 -28.79
CA PRO A 107 3.01 -10.90 -30.18
C PRO A 107 2.98 -9.55 -30.91
N SER A 108 2.93 -9.60 -32.25
CA SER A 108 2.74 -8.39 -33.07
C SER A 108 1.36 -7.79 -32.81
N GLY A 109 1.29 -6.47 -32.68
CA GLY A 109 0.05 -5.75 -32.40
C GLY A 109 0.20 -4.62 -31.38
N GLU A 110 -0.94 -4.03 -31.03
CA GLU A 110 -1.04 -2.99 -30.02
C GLU A 110 -1.19 -3.60 -28.63
N HIS A 111 -0.32 -3.19 -27.71
CA HIS A 111 -0.26 -3.72 -26.34
C HIS A 111 -0.15 -2.60 -25.32
N GLU A 112 -0.87 -2.74 -24.20
CA GLU A 112 -0.77 -1.84 -23.06
C GLU A 112 0.25 -2.37 -22.05
N ILE A 113 1.29 -1.59 -21.75
CA ILE A 113 2.30 -1.94 -20.74
C ILE A 113 2.23 -0.97 -19.57
N PHE A 114 2.23 -1.52 -18.36
CA PHE A 114 2.42 -0.76 -17.13
C PHE A 114 3.15 -1.61 -16.09
N ILE A 115 3.71 -0.96 -15.09
CA ILE A 115 4.46 -1.61 -14.02
C ILE A 115 3.88 -1.16 -12.68
N THR A 116 3.69 -2.12 -11.77
CA THR A 116 3.31 -1.83 -10.39
C THR A 116 4.47 -2.13 -9.44
N SER A 117 4.41 -1.56 -8.25
CA SER A 117 5.31 -1.80 -7.12
C SER A 117 4.50 -1.79 -5.83
N ASN A 118 5.17 -2.03 -4.69
CA ASN A 118 4.57 -1.97 -3.35
C ASN A 118 3.77 -0.69 -3.05
N TYR A 119 4.16 0.47 -3.59
CA TYR A 119 3.52 1.76 -3.27
C TYR A 119 3.20 2.65 -4.47
N ALA A 120 3.54 2.24 -5.69
CA ALA A 120 3.31 3.05 -6.90
C ALA A 120 2.94 2.19 -8.11
N GLU A 121 2.20 2.79 -9.04
CA GLU A 121 1.89 2.24 -10.36
C GLU A 121 2.34 3.26 -11.41
N SER A 122 2.96 2.78 -12.49
CA SER A 122 3.36 3.64 -13.60
C SER A 122 2.18 4.06 -14.45
N SER A 123 2.36 5.11 -15.24
CA SER A 123 1.44 5.37 -16.35
C SER A 123 1.42 4.19 -17.32
N LYS A 124 0.25 3.94 -17.91
CA LYS A 124 0.04 2.96 -18.98
C LYS A 124 0.62 3.52 -20.28
N ILE A 125 1.44 2.71 -20.96
CA ILE A 125 2.04 3.05 -22.24
C ILE A 125 1.54 2.06 -23.28
N ILE A 126 1.02 2.58 -24.38
CA ILE A 126 0.62 1.77 -25.53
C ILE A 126 1.81 1.65 -26.47
N ILE A 127 2.22 0.42 -26.76
CA ILE A 127 3.24 0.11 -27.76
C ILE A 127 2.60 -0.64 -28.94
N ASN A 128 3.15 -0.44 -30.13
CA ASN A 128 2.76 -1.20 -31.32
C ASN A 128 3.96 -2.00 -31.81
N ILE A 129 3.85 -3.33 -31.77
CA ILE A 129 4.91 -4.25 -32.19
C ILE A 129 4.67 -4.64 -33.65
N PRO A 130 5.64 -4.40 -34.55
CA PRO A 130 5.50 -4.67 -35.98
C PRO A 130 5.45 -6.16 -36.31
#